data_AF-A0A959T7C2-F1
#
_entry.id   AF-A0A959T7C2-F1
#
_cell.length_a   1.000
_cell.length_b   1.000
_cell.length_c   1.000
_cell.angle_alpha   90.00
_cell.angle_beta   90.00
_cell.angle_gamma   90.00
#
_symmetry.space_group_name_H-M   'P 1'
#
loop_
_entity.id
_entity.type
_entity.pdbx_description
1 polymer ?
#
loop_
_entity_poly.entity_id
_entity_poly.type
_entity_poly.pdbx_seq_one_letter_code
_entity_poly.pdbx_strand_id
1 'polypeptide(L)'
;SIPENSIDFYKPLTDWLDEYSRSPRPRTSLHVQLEYFNTSSSKCILDLFKRLEALRAMGNEVEVLWHYEADDEDMLEAGEDYQAIINVPFRMIEIEEVDD
;
A
#
# COMPACT_ATOMS: atom_id res chain seq x y z
N SER A 1 6.82 4.57 11.13
CA SER A 1 8.31 4.51 11.19
C SER A 1 8.93 5.83 10.75
N ILE A 2 9.86 6.38 11.53
CA ILE A 2 10.69 7.52 11.09
C ILE A 2 12.14 7.04 10.93
N PRO A 3 12.52 6.48 9.79
CA PRO A 3 13.89 6.55 9.33
C PRO A 3 14.06 7.88 8.60
N GLU A 4 15.08 8.67 8.94
CA GLU A 4 15.53 9.82 8.14
C GLU A 4 15.82 9.44 6.67
N ASN A 5 15.96 8.13 6.40
CA ASN A 5 16.03 7.56 5.06
C ASN A 5 14.86 6.59 4.80
N SER A 6 13.67 7.12 4.49
CA SER A 6 12.50 6.32 4.13
C SER A 6 12.82 5.29 3.02
N ILE A 7 13.72 5.63 2.10
CA ILE A 7 14.14 4.73 1.01
C ILE A 7 14.74 3.45 1.58
N ASP A 8 15.67 3.54 2.54
CA ASP A 8 16.31 2.36 3.12
C ASP A 8 15.31 1.48 3.87
N PHE A 9 14.27 2.08 4.47
CA PHE A 9 13.22 1.34 5.16
C PHE A 9 12.27 0.62 4.21
N TYR A 10 11.84 1.27 3.13
CA TYR A 10 10.95 0.65 2.15
C TYR A 10 11.68 -0.20 1.11
N LYS A 11 13.01 -0.10 1.02
CA LYS A 11 13.82 -0.86 0.06
C LYS A 11 13.66 -2.38 0.19
N PRO A 12 13.75 -3.00 1.38
CA PRO A 12 13.53 -4.44 1.52
C PRO A 12 12.15 -4.89 1.03
N LEU A 13 11.10 -4.09 1.30
CA LEU A 13 9.73 -4.36 0.85
C LEU A 13 9.62 -4.25 -0.68
N THR A 14 10.26 -3.23 -1.24
CA THR A 14 10.27 -2.99 -2.69
C THR A 14 11.03 -4.10 -3.44
N ASP A 15 12.21 -4.47 -2.94
CA ASP A 15 13.04 -5.54 -3.49
C ASP A 15 12.31 -6.90 -3.37
N TRP A 16 11.56 -7.13 -2.29
CA TRP A 16 10.71 -8.31 -2.13
C TRP A 16 9.58 -8.36 -3.17
N LEU A 17 8.90 -7.23 -3.41
CA LEU A 17 7.83 -7.16 -4.41
C LEU A 17 8.37 -7.38 -5.83
N ASP A 18 9.58 -6.90 -6.12
CA ASP A 18 10.26 -7.12 -7.40
C ASP A 18 10.62 -8.58 -7.64
N GLU A 19 10.99 -9.31 -6.60
CA GLU A 19 11.19 -10.75 -6.72
C GLU A 19 9.87 -11.50 -6.87
N TYR A 20 8.87 -11.16 -6.04
CA TYR A 20 7.53 -11.76 -6.10
C TYR A 20 6.89 -11.60 -7.49
N SER A 21 7.06 -10.43 -8.11
CA SER A 21 6.47 -10.11 -9.42
C SER A 21 7.04 -10.92 -10.59
N ARG A 22 8.13 -11.68 -10.41
CA ARG A 22 8.64 -12.62 -11.41
C ARG A 22 7.80 -13.88 -11.54
N SER A 23 7.14 -14.30 -10.46
CA SER A 23 6.25 -15.47 -10.44
C SER A 23 5.13 -15.25 -9.43
N PRO A 24 4.21 -14.29 -9.71
CA PRO A 24 3.16 -13.94 -8.78
C PRO A 24 2.16 -15.09 -8.65
N ARG A 25 1.47 -15.13 -7.51
CA ARG A 25 0.29 -15.97 -7.38
C ARG A 25 -0.84 -15.41 -8.27
N PRO A 26 -1.80 -16.26 -8.70
CA PRO A 26 -2.93 -15.81 -9.52
C PRO A 26 -3.70 -14.63 -8.92
N ARG A 27 -3.77 -14.58 -7.57
CA ARG A 27 -4.34 -13.49 -6.80
C ARG A 27 -3.33 -12.95 -5.79
N THR A 28 -3.19 -11.63 -5.75
CA THR A 28 -2.35 -10.88 -4.82
C THR A 28 -3.21 -9.85 -4.09
N SER A 29 -3.23 -9.89 -2.77
CA SER A 29 -3.95 -8.94 -1.93
C SER A 29 -2.95 -8.25 -1.01
N LEU A 30 -2.75 -6.95 -1.17
CA LEU A 30 -1.89 -6.16 -0.29
C LEU A 30 -2.74 -5.53 0.81
N HIS A 31 -2.48 -5.91 2.06
CA HIS A 31 -3.09 -5.27 3.22
C HIS A 31 -2.18 -4.13 3.69
N VAL A 32 -2.71 -2.91 3.72
CA VAL A 32 -2.05 -1.73 4.25
C VAL A 32 -2.79 -1.32 5.51
N GLN A 33 -2.06 -1.21 6.61
CA GLN A 33 -2.54 -0.74 7.90
C GLN A 33 -1.39 0.07 8.50
N LEU A 34 -1.55 1.37 8.60
CA LEU A 34 -0.52 2.31 9.02
C LEU A 34 -1.15 3.27 10.02
N GLU A 35 -0.51 3.50 11.16
CA GLU A 35 -0.92 4.55 12.12
C GLU A 35 -0.47 5.94 11.68
N TYR A 36 0.66 6.01 10.98
CA TYR A 36 1.23 7.28 10.53
C TYR A 36 2.26 7.08 9.43
N PHE A 37 2.22 7.94 8.42
CA PHE A 37 3.27 8.07 7.42
C PHE A 37 3.44 9.55 7.02
N ASN A 38 4.67 9.94 6.69
CA ASN A 38 4.99 11.31 6.26
C ASN A 38 5.11 11.43 4.74
N THR A 39 5.32 12.64 4.23
CA THR A 39 5.45 12.93 2.80
C THR A 39 6.55 12.12 2.09
N SER A 40 7.64 11.77 2.78
CA SER A 40 8.68 10.92 2.20
C SER A 40 8.22 9.48 2.06
N SER A 41 7.45 8.97 3.03
CA SER A 41 6.85 7.65 2.98
C SER A 41 5.78 7.56 1.90
N SER A 42 5.01 8.62 1.67
CA SER A 42 3.96 8.65 0.63
C SER A 42 4.51 8.33 -0.76
N LYS A 43 5.72 8.82 -1.09
CA LYS A 43 6.38 8.50 -2.36
C LYS A 43 6.73 7.02 -2.47
N CYS A 44 7.28 6.44 -1.41
CA CYS A 44 7.64 5.03 -1.38
C CYS A 44 6.40 4.12 -1.48
N ILE A 45 5.32 4.48 -0.79
CA ILE A 45 4.04 3.76 -0.85
C ILE A 45 3.44 3.85 -2.25
N LEU A 46 3.47 5.05 -2.87
CA LEU A 46 3.02 5.22 -4.26
C LEU A 46 3.82 4.35 -5.23
N ASP A 47 5.14 4.28 -5.07
CA ASP A 47 6.01 3.44 -5.90
C ASP A 47 5.71 1.95 -5.71
N LEU A 48 5.36 1.52 -4.49
CA LEU A 48 4.87 0.15 -4.23
C LEU A 48 3.58 -0.14 -5.01
N PHE A 49 2.62 0.77 -4.98
CA PHE A 49 1.35 0.61 -5.67
C PHE A 49 1.49 0.60 -7.20
N LYS A 50 2.41 1.39 -7.76
CA LYS A 50 2.73 1.33 -9.20
C LYS A 50 3.28 -0.03 -9.65
N ARG A 51 4.01 -0.72 -8.77
CA ARG A 51 4.48 -2.09 -9.06
C ARG A 51 3.34 -3.11 -9.03
N LEU A 52 2.38 -2.94 -8.12
CA LEU A 52 1.14 -3.72 -8.11
C LEU A 52 0.28 -3.47 -9.35
N GLU A 53 0.21 -2.22 -9.82
CA GLU A 53 -0.46 -1.86 -11.07
C GLU A 53 0.19 -2.55 -12.27
N ALA A 54 1.52 -2.57 -12.34
CA ALA A 54 2.25 -3.30 -13.37
C ALA A 54 1.97 -4.81 -13.31
N LEU A 55 1.90 -5.40 -12.11
CA LEU A 55 1.51 -6.80 -11.91
C LEU A 55 0.10 -7.09 -12.45
N ARG A 56 -0.86 -6.20 -12.18
CA ARG A 56 -2.23 -6.30 -12.69
C ARG A 56 -2.27 -6.17 -14.22
N ALA A 57 -1.47 -5.27 -14.79
CA ALA A 57 -1.38 -5.09 -16.24
C ALA A 57 -0.85 -6.34 -16.97
N MET A 58 -0.14 -7.23 -16.28
CA MET A 58 0.27 -8.56 -16.79
C MET A 58 -0.85 -9.61 -16.73
N GLY A 59 -2.06 -9.27 -16.25
CA GLY A 59 -3.23 -10.13 -16.20
C GLY A 59 -3.47 -10.83 -14.85
N ASN A 60 -2.72 -10.46 -13.80
CA ASN A 60 -2.92 -11.02 -12.46
C ASN A 60 -4.08 -10.33 -11.73
N GLU A 61 -4.78 -11.07 -10.86
CA GLU A 61 -5.75 -10.48 -9.94
C GLU A 61 -4.99 -9.80 -8.81
N VAL A 62 -5.14 -8.48 -8.67
CA VAL A 62 -4.47 -7.68 -7.65
C VAL A 62 -5.49 -6.74 -6.99
N GLU A 63 -5.45 -6.63 -5.67
CA GLU A 63 -6.24 -5.67 -4.89
C GLU A 63 -5.40 -5.09 -3.74
N VAL A 64 -5.76 -3.88 -3.30
CA VAL A 64 -5.26 -3.24 -2.08
C VAL A 64 -6.39 -3.16 -1.07
N LEU A 65 -6.15 -3.62 0.15
CA LEU A 65 -7.03 -3.51 1.30
C LEU A 65 -6.43 -2.45 2.22
N TRP A 66 -7.02 -1.26 2.23
CA TRP A 66 -6.55 -0.11 2.98
C TRP A 66 -7.33 -0.02 4.28
N HIS A 67 -6.66 -0.30 5.40
CA HIS A 67 -7.26 -0.32 6.73
C HIS A 67 -7.03 1.03 7.39
N TYR A 68 -8.09 1.58 7.98
CA TYR A 68 -8.08 2.86 8.68
C TYR A 68 -8.99 2.78 9.91
N GLU A 69 -8.69 3.55 10.95
CA GLU A 69 -9.53 3.64 12.15
C GLU A 69 -10.72 4.56 11.90
N ALA A 70 -11.86 4.31 12.57
CA ALA A 70 -13.11 5.02 12.29
C ALA A 70 -13.05 6.54 12.51
N ASP A 71 -12.15 6.99 13.39
CA ASP A 71 -11.91 8.41 13.71
C ASP A 71 -10.67 8.99 13.01
N ASP A 72 -9.94 8.20 12.20
CA ASP A 72 -8.82 8.66 11.38
C ASP A 72 -9.27 9.01 9.96
N GLU A 73 -9.93 10.17 9.83
CA GLU A 73 -10.39 10.71 8.54
C GLU A 73 -9.21 11.01 7.59
N ASP A 74 -8.06 11.43 8.12
CA ASP A 74 -6.86 11.74 7.33
C ASP A 74 -6.30 10.47 6.66
N MET A 75 -6.31 9.33 7.36
CA MET A 75 -5.89 8.04 6.81
C MET A 75 -6.85 7.52 5.74
N LEU A 76 -8.16 7.74 5.91
CA LEU A 76 -9.15 7.43 4.88
C LEU A 76 -8.91 8.27 3.62
N GLU A 77 -8.78 9.59 3.77
CA GLU A 77 -8.54 10.51 2.65
C GLU A 77 -7.26 10.13 1.89
N ALA A 78 -6.19 9.77 2.60
CA ALA A 78 -4.97 9.29 1.97
C ALA A 78 -5.18 8.01 1.13
N GLY A 79 -5.99 7.06 1.61
CA GLY A 79 -6.35 5.86 0.86
C GLY A 79 -7.09 6.21 -0.43
N GLU A 80 -8.07 7.12 -0.34
CA GLU A 80 -8.85 7.60 -1.48
C GLU A 80 -7.97 8.34 -2.51
N ASP A 81 -7.01 9.14 -2.05
CA ASP A 81 -6.01 9.79 -2.90
C ASP A 81 -5.19 8.78 -3.70
N TYR A 82 -4.70 7.71 -3.07
CA TYR A 82 -3.98 6.65 -3.79
C TYR A 82 -4.90 5.92 -4.77
N GLN A 83 -6.13 5.63 -4.37
CA GLN A 83 -7.12 4.98 -5.23
C GLN A 83 -7.42 5.81 -6.49
N ALA A 84 -7.47 7.13 -6.38
CA ALA A 84 -7.69 8.03 -7.52
C ALA A 84 -6.52 8.04 -8.52
N ILE A 85 -5.31 7.71 -8.07
CA ILE A 85 -4.09 7.75 -8.88
C ILE A 85 -3.75 6.39 -9.49
N ILE A 86 -4.04 5.29 -8.78
CA ILE A 86 -3.56 3.95 -9.12
C ILE A 86 -4.67 3.10 -9.72
N ASN A 87 -4.43 2.50 -10.90
CA ASN A 87 -5.35 1.55 -11.52
C ASN A 87 -5.20 0.15 -10.92
N VAL A 88 -5.47 0.03 -9.61
CA VAL A 88 -5.65 -1.21 -8.86
C VAL A 88 -6.93 -1.04 -8.03
N PRO A 89 -7.78 -2.05 -7.85
CA PRO A 89 -8.91 -1.95 -6.93
C PRO A 89 -8.42 -1.72 -5.49
N PHE A 90 -8.84 -0.62 -4.88
CA PHE A 90 -8.70 -0.37 -3.45
C PHE A 90 -10.02 -0.71 -2.75
N ARG A 91 -9.92 -1.29 -1.57
CA ARG A 91 -11.03 -1.48 -0.64
C ARG A 91 -10.67 -0.81 0.67
N MET A 92 -11.40 0.24 1.03
CA MET A 92 -11.29 0.90 2.34
C MET A 92 -11.97 0.01 3.38
N ILE A 93 -11.26 -0.31 4.46
CA ILE A 93 -11.70 -1.20 5.52
C ILE A 93 -11.53 -0.48 6.84
N GLU A 94 -12.64 -0.05 7.41
CA GLU A 94 -12.67 0.46 8.78
C GLU A 94 -12.30 -0.67 9.76
N ILE A 95 -11.38 -0.40 10.68
CA ILE A 95 -10.97 -1.32 11.75
C ILE A 95 -11.27 -0.70 13.12
N GLU A 96 -11.52 -1.55 14.12
CA GLU A 96 -11.64 -1.12 15.51
C GLU A 96 -10.26 -0.71 16.04
N GLU A 97 -10.19 0.35 16.84
CA GLU A 97 -8.97 0.73 17.58
C GLU A 97 -8.45 -0.51 18.32
N VAL A 98 -7.18 -0.83 18.07
CA VAL A 98 -6.50 -1.88 18.82
C VAL A 98 -5.98 -1.23 20.09
N ASP A 99 -6.73 -1.32 21.18
CA ASP A 99 -6.24 -0.96 22.52
C ASP A 99 -4.99 -1.81 22.84
N ASP A 100 -3.80 -1.21 22.76
CA ASP A 100 -2.51 -1.80 23.18
C ASP A 100 -2.36 -1.94 24.71
#